data_AF-A0A2T6B9D2-F1
#
_entry.id   AF-A0A2T6B9D2-F1
#
_cell.length_a   1.000
_cell.length_b   1.000
_cell.length_c   1.000
_cell.angle_alpha   90.00
_cell.angle_beta   90.00
_cell.angle_gamma   90.00
#
_symmetry.space_group_name_H-M   'P 1'
#
loop_
_entity.id
_entity.type
_entity.pdbx_description
1 polymer ?
#
loop_
_entity_poly.entity_id
_entity_poly.type
_entity_poly.pdbx_seq_one_letter_code
_entity_poly.pdbx_strand_id
1 'polypeptide(L)'
;MSDFRTGRHVVHRLNAHLVLTTKYRRDAIRTDRVRDLLKTVMTSVAADMGATVEAAEADGDHIHLLISYPPQLALSKLVGSLKGVSARRLRQQGWPEVRRVLWGDSFWSPSYCVVSCGGAPLEVVRTYVETQADPDRARIGQKMRAVRKRRRQGKRKTP
;
A
#
# COMPACT_ATOMS: atom_id res chain seq x y z
N MET A 1 13.38 -13.82 -8.13
CA MET A 1 12.78 -15.02 -7.49
C MET A 1 11.42 -14.62 -6.95
N SER A 2 10.41 -15.49 -7.06
CA SER A 2 8.98 -15.17 -6.89
C SER A 2 8.57 -14.78 -5.47
N ASP A 3 8.32 -13.49 -5.28
CA ASP A 3 8.02 -12.80 -4.01
C ASP A 3 6.57 -13.00 -3.50
N PHE A 4 6.08 -14.23 -3.56
CA PHE A 4 4.71 -14.58 -3.16
C PHE A 4 4.68 -15.15 -1.74
N ARG A 5 3.76 -14.65 -0.92
CA ARG A 5 3.46 -15.15 0.43
C ARG A 5 2.46 -16.30 0.34
N THR A 6 2.54 -17.24 1.28
CA THR A 6 1.65 -18.41 1.32
C THR A 6 0.91 -18.49 2.65
N GLY A 7 -0.31 -18.99 2.61
CA GLY A 7 -1.14 -19.37 3.74
C GLY A 7 -1.80 -20.71 3.47
N ARG A 8 -2.58 -21.21 4.43
CA ARG A 8 -3.15 -22.59 4.40
C ARG A 8 -3.83 -22.98 3.08
N HIS A 9 -4.52 -22.03 2.44
CA HIS A 9 -5.26 -22.24 1.19
C HIS A 9 -5.04 -21.13 0.16
N VAL A 10 -3.96 -20.35 0.30
CA VAL A 10 -3.77 -19.16 -0.54
C VAL A 10 -2.30 -18.85 -0.79
N VAL A 11 -1.99 -18.44 -2.02
CA VAL A 11 -0.72 -17.84 -2.39
C VAL A 11 -1.02 -16.43 -2.88
N HIS A 12 -0.41 -15.42 -2.28
CA HIS A 12 -0.75 -14.03 -2.55
C HIS A 12 0.46 -13.11 -2.55
N ARG A 13 0.32 -11.97 -3.23
CA ARG A 13 1.24 -10.84 -3.16
C ARG A 13 0.42 -9.57 -3.28
N LEU A 14 -0.16 -9.17 -2.15
CA LEU A 14 -1.03 -8.01 -2.06
C LEU A 14 -0.27 -6.91 -1.36
N ASN A 15 -0.05 -5.81 -2.07
CA ASN A 15 0.49 -4.59 -1.49
C ASN A 15 -0.43 -3.42 -1.81
N ALA A 16 -0.47 -2.44 -0.92
CA ALA A 16 -1.21 -1.21 -1.10
C ALA A 16 -0.38 -0.01 -0.63
N HIS A 17 -0.45 1.07 -1.40
CA HIS A 17 -0.02 2.39 -0.97
C HIS A 17 -1.21 3.08 -0.31
N LEU A 18 -1.08 3.32 0.99
CA LEU A 18 -2.09 3.96 1.81
C LEU A 18 -1.63 5.39 2.15
N VAL A 19 -2.53 6.36 1.99
CA VAL A 19 -2.31 7.75 2.38
C VAL A 19 -3.35 8.18 3.39
N LEU A 20 -2.89 8.64 4.55
CA LEU A 20 -3.72 9.17 5.61
C LEU A 20 -3.38 10.66 5.80
N THR A 21 -4.40 11.52 5.83
CA THR A 21 -4.24 12.96 6.01
C THR A 21 -4.83 13.42 7.34
N THR A 22 -4.20 14.40 7.97
CA THR A 22 -4.69 15.04 9.19
C THR A 22 -6.02 15.74 8.91
N LYS A 23 -6.80 15.95 9.96
CA LYS A 23 -8.10 16.62 9.84
C LYS A 23 -7.88 18.05 9.36
N TYR A 24 -8.58 18.43 8.28
CA TYR A 24 -8.43 19.71 7.58
C TYR A 24 -7.03 19.98 7.03
N ARG A 25 -6.22 18.93 6.77
CA ARG A 25 -4.87 19.09 6.22
C ARG A 25 -4.00 20.04 7.04
N ARG A 26 -4.13 19.97 8.37
CA ARG A 26 -3.30 20.75 9.28
C ARG A 26 -1.92 20.14 9.36
N ASP A 27 -0.93 21.01 9.40
CA ASP A 27 0.47 20.61 9.48
C ASP A 27 0.83 20.19 10.91
N ALA A 28 0.39 18.99 11.26
CA ALA A 28 0.43 18.40 12.59
C ALA A 28 1.60 17.42 12.79
N ILE A 29 2.23 17.01 11.69
CA ILE A 29 3.28 15.99 11.63
C ILE A 29 4.61 16.71 11.34
N ARG A 30 4.93 17.73 12.15
CA ARG A 30 6.10 18.61 11.94
C ARG A 30 7.36 18.20 12.68
N THR A 31 7.19 17.48 13.79
CA THR A 31 8.30 17.14 14.69
C THR A 31 8.66 15.68 14.53
N ASP A 32 9.94 15.37 14.67
CA ASP A 32 10.44 14.00 14.49
C ASP A 32 9.81 13.06 15.50
N ARG A 33 9.60 13.50 16.75
CA ARG A 33 8.87 12.71 17.74
C ARG A 33 7.45 12.30 17.32
N VAL A 34 6.74 13.16 16.57
CA VAL A 34 5.40 12.82 16.02
C VAL A 34 5.54 11.82 14.88
N ARG A 35 6.49 12.04 13.96
CA ARG A 35 6.77 11.13 12.85
C ARG A 35 7.15 9.74 13.36
N ASP A 36 8.06 9.66 14.31
CA ASP A 36 8.59 8.41 14.89
C ASP A 36 7.51 7.65 15.64
N LEU A 37 6.70 8.34 16.45
CA LEU A 37 5.58 7.71 17.14
C LEU A 37 4.56 7.14 16.15
N LEU A 38 4.22 7.91 15.11
CA LEU A 38 3.29 7.45 14.08
C LEU A 38 3.81 6.20 13.36
N LYS A 39 5.06 6.23 12.88
CA LYS A 39 5.71 5.09 12.22
C LYS A 39 5.75 3.86 13.12
N THR A 40 6.14 4.03 14.38
CA THR A 40 6.23 2.95 15.37
C THR A 40 4.85 2.33 15.67
N VAL A 41 3.86 3.17 15.99
CA VAL A 41 2.51 2.70 16.34
C VAL A 41 1.83 2.04 15.15
N MET A 42 1.94 2.63 13.96
CA MET A 42 1.30 2.07 12.77
C MET A 42 1.95 0.75 12.33
N THR A 43 3.26 0.62 12.49
CA THR A 43 3.97 -0.65 12.24
C THR A 43 3.49 -1.74 13.20
N SER A 44 3.41 -1.43 14.49
CA SER A 44 2.88 -2.37 15.50
C SER A 44 1.44 -2.78 15.21
N VAL A 45 0.56 -1.81 14.93
CA VAL A 45 -0.87 -2.09 14.64
C VAL A 45 -1.03 -2.93 13.37
N ALA A 46 -0.23 -2.67 12.33
CA ALA A 46 -0.26 -3.50 11.13
C ALA A 46 0.17 -4.94 11.45
N ALA A 47 1.26 -5.12 12.21
CA ALA A 47 1.76 -6.43 12.61
C ALA A 47 0.72 -7.21 13.44
N ASP A 48 0.05 -6.57 14.40
CA ASP A 48 -1.02 -7.16 15.21
C ASP A 48 -2.21 -7.65 14.34
N MET A 49 -2.39 -7.06 13.17
CA MET A 49 -3.44 -7.41 12.21
C MET A 49 -2.94 -8.36 11.11
N GLY A 50 -1.71 -8.87 11.21
CA GLY A 50 -1.08 -9.76 10.24
C GLY A 50 -0.63 -9.09 8.95
N ALA A 51 -0.54 -7.76 8.93
CA ALA A 51 0.01 -6.96 7.84
C ALA A 51 1.44 -6.51 8.16
N THR A 52 2.18 -6.08 7.13
CA THR A 52 3.56 -5.60 7.25
C THR A 52 3.63 -4.20 6.64
N VAL A 53 4.22 -3.25 7.37
CA VAL A 53 4.58 -1.94 6.83
C VAL A 53 5.97 -2.08 6.20
N GLU A 54 6.04 -2.07 4.87
CA GLU A 54 7.28 -2.23 4.10
C GLU A 54 8.05 -0.91 4.04
N ALA A 55 7.33 0.22 4.01
CA ALA A 55 7.90 1.56 4.08
C ALA A 55 6.87 2.52 4.66
N ALA A 56 7.33 3.52 5.41
CA ALA A 56 6.49 4.55 5.99
C ALA A 56 7.20 5.90 5.97
N GLU A 57 6.57 6.91 5.36
CA GLU A 57 7.03 8.29 5.47
C GLU A 57 5.90 9.23 5.79
N ALA A 58 6.18 10.15 6.71
CA ALA A 58 5.19 11.06 7.26
C ALA A 58 5.76 12.47 7.22
N ASP A 59 5.01 13.40 6.65
CA ASP A 59 5.44 14.79 6.56
C ASP A 59 4.23 15.72 6.52
N GLY A 60 4.41 16.90 7.09
CA GLY A 60 3.42 17.95 7.06
C GLY A 60 2.07 17.56 7.66
N ASP A 61 1.13 17.29 6.76
CA ASP A 61 -0.27 16.95 7.04
C ASP A 61 -0.65 15.51 6.67
N HIS A 62 0.30 14.64 6.29
CA HIS A 62 -0.02 13.30 5.83
C HIS A 62 1.05 12.24 6.13
N ILE A 63 0.65 10.98 6.03
CA ILE A 63 1.55 9.82 6.08
C ILE A 63 1.24 8.88 4.93
N HIS A 64 2.29 8.44 4.27
CA HIS A 64 2.31 7.41 3.23
C HIS A 64 2.82 6.10 3.83
N LEU A 65 2.10 5.02 3.58
CA LEU A 65 2.47 3.67 3.99
C LEU A 65 2.45 2.76 2.77
N LEU A 66 3.53 2.01 2.55
CA LEU A 66 3.52 0.83 1.69
C LEU A 66 3.26 -0.36 2.58
N ILE A 67 2.12 -1.02 2.40
CA ILE A 67 1.68 -2.12 3.26
C ILE A 67 1.54 -3.38 2.43
N SER A 68 2.13 -4.47 2.91
CA SER A 68 1.78 -5.82 2.49
C SER A 68 0.76 -6.42 3.43
N TYR A 69 -0.30 -7.04 2.92
CA TYR A 69 -1.41 -7.50 3.76
C TYR A 69 -2.01 -8.83 3.27
N PRO A 70 -2.63 -9.61 4.17
CA PRO A 70 -3.20 -10.89 3.80
C PRO A 70 -4.59 -10.72 3.16
N PRO A 71 -5.03 -11.67 2.30
CA PRO A 71 -6.25 -11.53 1.50
C PRO A 71 -7.54 -11.48 2.34
N GLN A 72 -7.54 -12.11 3.52
CA GLN A 72 -8.68 -12.05 4.44
C GLN A 72 -8.82 -10.70 5.18
N LEU A 73 -7.78 -9.86 5.18
CA LEU A 73 -7.79 -8.59 5.88
C LEU A 73 -8.44 -7.50 5.02
N ALA A 74 -9.61 -7.03 5.46
CA ALA A 74 -10.24 -5.85 4.86
C ALA A 74 -9.41 -4.60 5.15
N LEU A 75 -8.96 -3.91 4.09
CA LEU A 75 -8.18 -2.68 4.21
C LEU A 75 -8.89 -1.60 5.03
N SER A 76 -10.22 -1.47 4.91
CA SER A 76 -11.01 -0.52 5.70
C SER A 76 -10.90 -0.76 7.21
N LYS A 77 -10.83 -2.03 7.64
CA LYS A 77 -10.61 -2.39 9.05
C LYS A 77 -9.20 -2.02 9.49
N LEU A 78 -8.18 -2.33 8.68
CA LEU A 78 -6.80 -1.95 8.96
C LEU A 78 -6.66 -0.43 9.10
N VAL A 79 -7.21 0.34 8.16
CA VAL A 79 -7.20 1.80 8.18
C VAL A 79 -7.88 2.35 9.43
N GLY A 80 -9.02 1.78 9.83
CA GLY A 80 -9.72 2.14 11.06
C GLY A 80 -8.83 1.97 12.29
N SER A 81 -8.18 0.82 12.43
CA SER A 81 -7.25 0.55 13.53
C SER A 81 -6.02 1.46 13.51
N LEU A 82 -5.39 1.65 12.35
CA LEU A 82 -4.23 2.53 12.19
C LEU A 82 -4.55 3.95 12.64
N LYS A 83 -5.66 4.51 12.15
CA LYS A 83 -6.09 5.88 12.49
C LYS A 83 -6.50 6.00 13.96
N GLY A 84 -7.30 5.06 14.45
CA GLY A 84 -7.82 5.09 15.82
C GLY A 84 -6.73 4.96 16.88
N VAL A 85 -5.86 3.95 16.75
CA VAL A 85 -4.81 3.69 17.73
C VAL A 85 -3.75 4.78 17.69
N SER A 86 -3.30 5.22 16.51
CA SER A 86 -2.32 6.31 16.39
C SER A 86 -2.82 7.62 16.97
N ALA A 87 -4.07 8.02 16.68
CA ALA A 87 -4.65 9.24 17.24
C ALA A 87 -4.77 9.17 18.77
N ARG A 88 -5.14 8.00 19.31
CA ARG A 88 -5.18 7.78 20.77
C ARG A 88 -3.78 7.89 21.39
N ARG A 89 -2.77 7.24 20.80
CA ARG A 89 -1.39 7.26 21.29
C ARG A 89 -0.80 8.66 21.26
N LEU A 90 -1.05 9.42 20.20
CA LEU A 90 -0.65 10.83 20.08
C LEU A 90 -1.26 11.70 21.18
N ARG A 91 -2.57 11.54 21.46
CA ARG A 91 -3.24 12.27 22.55
C ARG A 91 -2.62 11.97 23.91
N GLN A 92 -2.29 10.72 24.18
CA GLN A 92 -1.69 10.30 25.45
C GLN A 92 -0.32 10.92 25.72
N GLN A 93 0.42 11.34 24.68
CA GLN A 93 1.70 12.03 24.86
C GLN A 93 1.54 13.44 25.43
N GLY A 94 0.38 14.08 25.26
CA GLY A 94 0.14 15.43 25.78
C GLY A 94 0.94 16.54 25.11
N TRP A 95 1.62 16.28 23.98
CA TRP A 95 2.50 17.25 23.32
C TRP A 95 1.75 18.51 22.84
N PRO A 96 2.20 19.72 23.23
CA PRO A 96 1.49 20.96 22.91
C PRO A 96 1.29 21.20 21.40
N GLU A 97 2.24 20.83 20.56
CA GLU A 97 2.12 20.97 19.10
C GLU A 97 1.03 20.08 18.52
N VAL A 98 0.79 18.90 19.09
CA VAL A 98 -0.30 18.01 18.68
C VAL A 98 -1.64 18.51 19.24
N ARG A 99 -1.66 18.96 20.50
CA ARG A 99 -2.88 19.49 21.14
C ARG A 99 -3.43 20.73 20.43
N ARG A 100 -2.56 21.61 19.93
CA ARG A 100 -2.96 22.83 19.20
C ARG A 100 -3.61 22.55 17.84
N VAL A 101 -3.27 21.42 17.22
CA VAL A 101 -3.76 21.06 15.88
C VAL A 101 -4.92 20.07 15.92
N LEU A 102 -5.08 19.31 17.01
CA LEU A 102 -6.24 18.45 17.25
C LEU A 102 -7.55 19.25 17.21
N TRP A 103 -8.58 18.67 16.60
CA TRP A 103 -9.91 19.27 16.57
C TRP A 103 -10.90 18.36 17.30
N GLY A 104 -11.25 18.75 18.52
CA GLY A 104 -11.94 17.87 19.48
C GLY A 104 -11.18 16.55 19.61
N ASP A 105 -11.90 15.44 19.40
CA ASP A 105 -11.33 14.10 19.50
C ASP A 105 -10.71 13.57 18.19
N SER A 106 -10.64 14.38 17.14
CA SER A 106 -10.22 13.95 15.80
C SER A 106 -8.83 14.46 15.41
N PHE A 107 -7.91 13.54 15.13
CA PHE A 107 -6.59 13.85 14.54
C PHE A 107 -6.58 13.67 13.02
N TRP A 108 -7.15 12.58 12.52
CA TRP A 108 -7.18 12.25 11.10
C TRP A 108 -8.45 12.78 10.42
N SER A 109 -8.35 13.08 9.11
CA SER A 109 -9.51 13.19 8.22
C SER A 109 -10.33 11.89 8.28
N PRO A 110 -11.67 11.89 8.10
CA PRO A 110 -12.42 10.65 7.96
C PRO A 110 -12.02 9.86 6.70
N SER A 111 -11.63 10.54 5.62
CA SER A 111 -11.20 9.93 4.36
C SER A 111 -9.80 9.31 4.42
N TYR A 112 -9.47 8.50 3.41
CA TYR A 112 -8.14 7.95 3.14
C TYR A 112 -8.04 7.62 1.65
N CYS A 113 -6.81 7.59 1.11
CA CYS A 113 -6.54 7.12 -0.24
C CYS A 113 -5.85 5.77 -0.18
N VAL A 114 -6.26 4.82 -1.03
CA VAL A 114 -5.60 3.53 -1.16
C VAL A 114 -5.40 3.18 -2.63
N VAL A 115 -4.18 2.82 -2.99
CA VAL A 115 -3.79 2.46 -4.35
C VAL A 115 -3.15 1.07 -4.30
N SER A 116 -3.60 0.15 -5.16
CA SER A 116 -2.98 -1.18 -5.24
C SER A 116 -1.55 -1.09 -5.80
N CYS A 117 -0.63 -1.83 -5.21
CA CYS A 117 0.77 -1.83 -5.58
C CYS A 117 1.24 -3.25 -5.93
N GLY A 118 1.91 -3.40 -7.07
CA GLY A 118 2.49 -4.66 -7.50
C GLY A 118 1.55 -5.50 -8.35
N GLY A 119 1.93 -5.68 -9.61
CA GLY A 119 1.22 -6.50 -10.60
C GLY A 119 1.84 -6.30 -11.97
N ALA A 120 1.65 -7.27 -12.87
CA ALA A 120 1.73 -6.95 -14.29
C ALA A 120 0.61 -5.95 -14.60
N PRO A 121 0.78 -5.02 -15.57
CA PRO A 121 -0.29 -4.12 -15.98
C PRO A 121 -1.61 -4.88 -16.14
N LEU A 122 -2.74 -4.27 -15.75
CA LEU A 122 -4.07 -4.91 -15.78
C LEU A 122 -4.37 -5.58 -17.13
N GLU A 123 -3.92 -4.96 -18.23
CA GLU A 123 -3.95 -5.50 -19.59
C GLU A 123 -3.23 -6.85 -19.74
N VAL A 124 -2.06 -7.02 -19.11
CA VAL A 124 -1.26 -8.25 -19.15
C VAL A 124 -1.93 -9.36 -18.34
N VAL A 125 -2.51 -9.02 -17.19
CA VAL A 125 -3.27 -9.98 -16.38
C VAL A 125 -4.55 -10.39 -17.12
N ARG A 126 -5.26 -9.45 -17.74
CA ARG A 126 -6.44 -9.72 -18.57
C ARG A 126 -6.11 -10.66 -19.72
N THR A 127 -5.11 -10.34 -20.54
CA THR A 127 -4.69 -11.21 -21.64
C THR A 127 -4.26 -12.58 -21.15
N TYR A 128 -3.56 -12.67 -20.01
CA TYR A 128 -3.21 -13.94 -19.41
C TYR A 128 -4.47 -14.75 -19.05
N VAL A 129 -5.45 -14.16 -18.36
CA VAL A 129 -6.69 -14.83 -17.98
C VAL A 129 -7.47 -15.30 -19.21
N GLU A 130 -7.61 -14.45 -20.23
CA GLU A 130 -8.33 -14.76 -21.47
C GLU A 130 -7.66 -15.89 -22.28
N THR A 131 -6.34 -16.02 -22.18
CA THR A 131 -5.57 -17.07 -22.88
C THR A 131 -5.44 -18.37 -22.09
N GLN A 132 -5.85 -18.42 -20.82
CA GLN A 132 -5.85 -19.65 -20.01
C GLN A 132 -7.02 -20.60 -20.32
N ALA A 133 -8.02 -20.15 -21.09
CA ALA A 133 -9.12 -20.99 -21.56
C ALA A 133 -8.77 -21.83 -22.82
N ASP A 134 -7.58 -21.65 -23.41
CA ASP A 134 -7.17 -22.34 -24.62
C ASP A 134 -6.37 -23.63 -24.28
N PRO A 135 -6.89 -24.83 -24.59
CA PRO A 135 -6.23 -26.10 -24.28
C PRO A 135 -4.89 -26.31 -25.02
N ASP A 136 -4.61 -25.55 -26.10
CA ASP A 136 -3.36 -25.67 -26.88
C ASP A 136 -2.24 -24.72 -26.39
N ARG A 137 -1.86 -24.90 -25.12
CA ARG A 137 -0.81 -24.12 -24.41
C ARG A 137 0.55 -24.02 -25.13
N ALA A 138 0.85 -24.90 -26.09
CA ALA A 138 2.15 -24.94 -26.78
C ALA A 138 2.38 -23.82 -27.81
N ARG A 139 1.33 -23.25 -28.43
CA ARG A 139 1.49 -22.24 -29.51
C ARG A 139 1.74 -20.82 -29.01
N ILE A 140 1.37 -20.51 -27.76
CA ILE A 140 1.43 -19.15 -27.19
C ILE A 140 2.89 -18.74 -26.89
N GLY A 141 3.73 -19.68 -26.45
CA GLY A 141 5.16 -19.43 -26.20
C GLY A 141 5.91 -18.95 -27.46
N GLN A 142 5.51 -19.43 -28.65
CA GLN A 142 6.06 -19.00 -29.94
C GLN A 142 5.60 -17.58 -30.31
N LYS A 143 4.31 -17.26 -30.14
CA LYS A 143 3.77 -15.91 -30.41
C LYS A 143 4.36 -14.84 -29.48
N MET A 144 4.49 -15.11 -28.19
CA MET A 144 5.08 -14.20 -27.21
C MET A 144 6.58 -13.93 -27.47
N ARG A 145 7.34 -14.95 -27.91
CA ARG A 145 8.73 -14.78 -28.36
C ARG A 145 8.82 -13.92 -29.62
N ALA A 146 7.90 -14.07 -30.58
CA ALA A 146 7.84 -13.25 -31.78
C ALA A 146 7.52 -11.76 -31.50
N VAL A 147 6.59 -11.49 -30.57
CA VAL A 147 6.24 -10.11 -30.15
C VAL A 147 7.43 -9.43 -29.45
N ARG A 148 8.13 -10.14 -28.55
CA ARG A 148 9.36 -9.62 -27.91
C ARG A 148 10.48 -9.34 -28.93
N LYS A 149 10.62 -10.18 -29.97
CA LYS A 149 11.61 -10.01 -31.04
C LYS A 149 11.32 -8.77 -31.90
N ARG A 150 10.05 -8.52 -32.24
CA ARG A 150 9.61 -7.32 -32.97
C ARG A 150 9.81 -6.02 -32.17
N ARG A 151 9.50 -6.02 -30.88
CA ARG A 151 9.74 -4.85 -29.99
C ARG A 151 11.24 -4.52 -29.82
N ARG A 152 12.11 -5.53 -29.77
CA ARG A 152 13.57 -5.33 -29.72
C ARG A 152 14.14 -4.78 -31.03
N GLN A 153 13.57 -5.15 -32.18
CA GLN A 153 13.98 -4.64 -33.48
C GLN A 153 13.47 -3.22 -33.75
N GLY A 154 12.28 -2.85 -33.25
CA GLY A 154 11.75 -1.48 -33.36
C GLY A 154 12.51 -0.44 -32.52
N LYS A 155 13.08 -0.82 -31.37
CA LYS A 155 13.89 0.07 -30.52
C LYS A 155 15.32 0.33 -31.02
N ARG A 156 15.78 -0.37 -32.05
CA ARG A 156 17.12 -0.17 -32.66
C ARG A 156 17.12 0.77 -33.87
N LYS A 157 15.96 1.26 -34.29
CA LYS A 157 15.80 2.22 -35.40
C LYS A 157 15.10 3.48 -34.88
N THR A 158 15.85 4.30 -34.18
CA THR A 158 15.52 5.71 -33.97
C THR A 158 16.88 6.41 -33.85
N PRO A 159 17.18 7.41 -34.72
CA PRO A 159 18.50 8.03 -34.81
C PRO A 159 18.89 8.74 -33.52
#